data_AF-A0A4V2MAT4-F1
#
_entry.id   AF-A0A4V2MAT4-F1
#
_cell.length_a   1.000
_cell.length_b   1.000
_cell.length_c   1.000
_cell.angle_alpha   90.00
_cell.angle_beta   90.00
_cell.angle_gamma   90.00
#
_symmetry.space_group_name_H-M   'P 1'
#
loop_
_entity.id
_entity.type
_entity.pdbx_description
1 polymer ?
#
loop_
_entity_poly.entity_id
_entity_poly.type
_entity_poly.pdbx_seq_one_letter_code
_entity_poly.pdbx_strand_id
1 'polypeptide(L)' 'MNRKGREVGWHFDPDAWGRGLATESAGGAIARGFKAGLDEIHAVVRPDNTASLAVCRRLGMRSIGRTSRWYAAELEAFLI' A
#
# COMPACT_ATOMS: atom_id res chain seq x y z
N MET A 1 -17.19 -4.16 6.40
CA MET A 1 -16.26 -4.66 5.37
C MET A 1 -14.98 -5.11 6.07
N ASN A 2 -14.78 -6.43 6.20
CA ASN A 2 -13.69 -7.03 6.96
C ASN A 2 -12.47 -7.19 6.04
N ARG A 3 -11.40 -6.42 6.28
CA ARG A 3 -10.20 -6.34 5.43
C ARG A 3 -9.14 -7.41 5.74
N LYS A 4 -9.39 -8.26 6.74
CA LYS A 4 -8.44 -9.29 7.19
C LYS A 4 -8.00 -10.15 6.00
N GLY A 5 -6.71 -10.06 5.66
CA GLY A 5 -6.07 -10.85 4.59
C GLY A 5 -5.88 -10.15 3.24
N ARG A 6 -6.27 -8.87 3.08
CA ARG A 6 -6.22 -8.15 1.78
C ARG A 6 -5.42 -6.83 1.83
N GLU A 7 -4.39 -6.77 2.65
CA GLU A 7 -3.52 -5.59 2.79
C GLU A 7 -2.11 -5.88 2.30
N VAL A 8 -1.53 -4.93 1.57
CA VAL A 8 -0.11 -4.92 1.21
C VAL A 8 0.58 -3.79 1.97
N GLY A 9 1.77 -4.07 2.49
CA GLY A 9 2.62 -3.09 3.16
C GLY A 9 4.09 -3.36 2.86
N TRP A 10 4.92 -2.33 3.04
CA TRP A 10 6.34 -2.38 2.77
C TRP A 10 7.11 -1.52 3.75
N HIS A 11 8.30 -1.98 4.13
CA HIS A 11 9.26 -1.25 4.96
C HIS A 11 10.66 -1.61 4.47
N PHE A 12 11.50 -0.60 4.29
CA PHE A 12 12.87 -0.75 3.84
C PHE A 12 13.78 0.11 4.71
N ASP A 13 15.01 -0.37 4.90
CA ASP A 13 16.08 0.43 5.49
C ASP A 13 16.27 1.74 4.70
N PRO A 14 16.48 2.89 5.38
CA PRO A 14 16.76 4.16 4.72
C PRO A 14 17.84 4.10 3.64
N ASP A 15 18.88 3.28 3.83
CA ASP A 15 19.99 3.13 2.87
C ASP A 15 19.54 2.45 1.57
N ALA A 16 18.39 1.77 1.59
CA ALA A 16 17.80 1.11 0.43
C ALA A 16 16.77 1.99 -0.30
N TRP A 17 16.47 3.18 0.20
CA TRP A 17 15.49 4.08 -0.41
C TRP A 17 15.96 4.65 -1.75
N GLY A 18 15.03 5.17 -2.56
CA GLY A 18 15.33 5.74 -3.88
C GLY A 18 15.67 4.73 -4.97
N ARG A 19 15.77 3.43 -4.65
CA ARG A 19 16.13 2.36 -5.59
C ARG A 19 14.95 1.63 -6.25
N GLY A 20 13.72 2.05 -5.98
CA GLY A 20 12.50 1.45 -6.55
C GLY A 20 12.07 0.12 -5.90
N LEU A 21 12.82 -0.40 -4.92
CA LEU A 21 12.56 -1.69 -4.27
C LEU A 21 11.16 -1.83 -3.69
N ALA A 22 10.61 -0.74 -3.13
CA ALA A 22 9.25 -0.74 -2.60
C ALA A 22 8.20 -0.96 -3.69
N THR A 23 8.33 -0.29 -4.83
CA THR A 23 7.43 -0.46 -5.97
C THR A 23 7.53 -1.89 -6.53
N GLU A 24 8.75 -2.40 -6.72
CA GLU A 24 8.96 -3.75 -7.24
C GLU A 24 8.38 -4.82 -6.29
N SER A 25 8.73 -4.75 -5.01
CA SER A 25 8.31 -5.74 -4.02
C SER A 25 6.79 -5.72 -3.80
N ALA A 26 6.21 -4.52 -3.68
CA ALA A 26 4.77 -4.37 -3.53
C ALA A 26 4.02 -4.82 -4.79
N GLY A 27 4.54 -4.52 -5.99
CA GLY A 27 3.99 -5.01 -7.25
C GLY A 27 3.97 -6.54 -7.33
N GLY A 28 5.05 -7.20 -6.92
CA GLY A 28 5.12 -8.66 -6.82
C GLY A 28 4.11 -9.24 -5.83
N ALA A 29 3.96 -8.64 -4.66
CA ALA A 29 2.98 -9.04 -3.65
C ALA A 29 1.53 -8.87 -4.16
N ILE A 30 1.23 -7.76 -4.82
CA ILE A 30 -0.07 -7.49 -5.45
C ILE A 30 -0.38 -8.54 -6.51
N ALA A 31 0.56 -8.79 -7.43
CA ALA A 31 0.40 -9.80 -8.47
C ALA A 31 0.18 -11.21 -7.90
N ARG A 32 0.89 -11.54 -6.81
CA ARG A 32 0.71 -12.82 -6.11
C ARG A 32 -0.66 -12.92 -5.43
N GLY A 33 -1.18 -11.82 -4.88
CA GLY A 33 -2.50 -11.74 -4.27
C GLY A 33 -3.62 -11.96 -5.28
N PHE A 34 -3.56 -11.29 -6.45
CA PHE A 34 -4.51 -11.53 -7.53
C PHE A 34 -4.45 -12.96 -8.06
N LYS A 35 -3.24 -13.53 -8.22
CA LYS A 35 -3.08 -14.96 -8.56
C LYS A 35 -3.64 -15.91 -7.50
N ALA A 36 -3.80 -15.45 -6.26
CA ALA A 36 -4.42 -16.21 -5.18
C ALA A 36 -5.96 -16.12 -5.17
N GLY A 37 -6.56 -15.33 -6.07
CA GLY A 37 -8.00 -15.11 -6.11
C GLY A 37 -8.49 -13.98 -5.20
N LEU A 38 -7.63 -13.01 -4.84
CA LEU A 38 -8.11 -11.78 -4.20
C LEU A 38 -8.74 -10.85 -5.25
N ASP A 39 -9.91 -10.30 -4.96
CA ASP A 39 -10.59 -9.36 -5.87
C ASP A 39 -10.11 -7.91 -5.70
N GLU A 40 -9.55 -7.58 -4.54
CA GLU A 40 -9.03 -6.26 -4.21
C GLU A 40 -7.92 -6.36 -3.16
N ILE A 41 -6.97 -5.44 -3.24
CA ILE A 41 -5.85 -5.30 -2.31
C ILE A 41 -5.77 -3.85 -1.85
N HIS A 42 -5.61 -3.66 -0.55
CA HIS A 42 -5.57 -2.34 0.05
C HIS A 42 -4.19 -1.97 0.59
N ALA A 43 -3.92 -0.67 0.65
CA ALA A 43 -2.79 -0.10 1.39
C ALA A 43 -3.28 1.08 2.23
N VAL A 44 -2.54 1.43 3.28
CA VAL A 44 -2.76 2.65 4.06
C VAL A 44 -1.42 3.34 4.29
N VAL A 45 -1.42 4.66 4.17
CA VAL A 45 -0.20 5.46 4.24
C VAL A 45 -0.46 6.71 5.08
N ARG A 46 0.48 7.09 5.94
CA ARG A 46 0.38 8.38 6.64
C ARG A 46 0.39 9.54 5.62
N PRO A 47 -0.46 10.57 5.76
CA PRO A 47 -0.56 11.65 4.77
C PRO A 47 0.75 12.42 4.50
N ASP A 48 1.68 12.41 5.46
CA ASP A 48 3.00 13.04 5.37
C ASP A 48 4.08 12.14 4.74
N ASN A 49 3.81 10.84 4.57
CA ASN A 49 4.74 9.90 3.96
C ASN A 49 4.69 9.97 2.43
N THR A 50 5.29 11.04 1.89
CA THR A 50 5.34 11.34 0.45
C THR A 50 5.94 10.20 -0.38
N ALA A 51 6.94 9.49 0.16
CA ALA A 51 7.57 8.35 -0.49
C ALA A 51 6.59 7.19 -0.71
N SER A 52 5.85 6.79 0.33
CA SER A 52 4.87 5.69 0.23
C SER A 52 3.65 6.10 -0.59
N LEU A 53 3.21 7.36 -0.50
CA LEU A 53 2.17 7.88 -1.40
C LEU A 53 2.60 7.77 -2.87
N ALA A 54 3.87 8.03 -3.17
CA ALA A 54 4.41 7.91 -4.52
C ALA A 54 4.52 6.44 -4.97
N VAL A 55 4.73 5.49 -4.07
CA VAL A 55 4.66 4.05 -4.37
C VAL A 55 3.22 3.65 -4.75
N CYS A 56 2.22 4.01 -3.95
CA CYS A 56 0.81 3.73 -4.25
C CYS A 56 0.41 4.25 -5.65
N ARG A 57 0.82 5.48 -5.99
CA ARG A 57 0.56 6.09 -7.31
C ARG A 57 1.23 5.31 -8.45
N ARG A 58 2.49 4.91 -8.30
CA ARG A 58 3.23 4.14 -9.32
C ARG A 58 2.65 2.75 -9.54
N LEU A 59 2.09 2.14 -8.50
CA LEU A 59 1.41 0.86 -8.58
C LEU A 59 -0.01 0.95 -9.18
N GLY A 60 -0.51 2.15 -9.45
CA GLY A 60 -1.87 2.35 -9.96
C GLY A 60 -2.96 2.20 -8.91
N MET A 61 -2.63 2.22 -7.61
CA MET A 61 -3.63 2.15 -6.57
C MET A 61 -4.45 3.44 -6.52
N ARG A 62 -5.77 3.29 -6.34
CA ARG A 62 -6.71 4.40 -6.24
C ARG A 62 -6.90 4.80 -4.79
N SER A 63 -6.75 6.09 -4.49
CA SER A 63 -7.12 6.65 -3.19
C SER A 63 -8.64 6.55 -2.99
N ILE A 64 -9.04 6.15 -1.77
CA ILE A 64 -10.43 6.10 -1.31
C ILE A 64 -10.68 7.02 -0.11
N GLY A 65 -9.75 7.95 0.13
CA GLY A 65 -9.86 8.99 1.13
C GLY A 65 -9.20 8.67 2.47
N ARG A 66 -9.30 9.64 3.38
CA ARG A 66 -8.71 9.55 4.71
C ARG A 66 -9.56 8.72 5.66
N THR A 67 -8.90 8.00 6.55
CA THR A 67 -9.51 7.21 7.60
C THR A 67 -8.68 7.27 8.88
N SER A 68 -9.35 7.35 10.02
CA SER A 68 -8.77 7.19 11.36
C SER A 68 -9.13 5.85 11.99
N ARG A 69 -9.84 4.99 11.24
CA ARG A 69 -10.39 3.73 11.78
C ARG A 69 -9.29 2.76 12.21
N TRP A 70 -8.11 2.83 11.60
CA TRP A 70 -7.04 1.84 11.72
C TRP A 70 -5.75 2.46 12.29
N TYR A 71 -4.99 1.65 13.02
CA TYR A 71 -3.69 2.00 13.58
C TYR A 71 -3.66 3.28 14.46
N ALA A 72 -4.83 3.70 14.97
CA ALA A 72 -5.02 4.91 15.78
C ALA A 72 -4.33 6.16 15.16
N ALA A 73 -4.32 6.26 13.83
CA ALA A 73 -3.68 7.34 13.10
C ALA A 73 -4.57 7.78 11.92
N GLU A 74 -4.45 9.03 11.51
CA GLU A 74 -5.01 9.47 10.23
C GLU A 74 -4.17 8.89 9.10
N LEU A 75 -4.83 8.18 8.19
CA LEU A 75 -4.21 7.48 7.07
C LEU A 75 -4.96 7.79 5.78
N GLU A 76 -4.23 7.95 4.69
CA GLU A 76 -4.77 7.88 3.34
C GLU A 76 -4.92 6.40 2.96
N ALA A 77 -6.13 5.98 2.60
CA ALA A 77 -6.42 4.61 2.21
C ALA A 77 -6.45 4.46 0.69
N PHE A 78 -5.94 3.32 0.22
CA PHE A 78 -5.85 2.98 -1.20
C PHE A 78 -6.40 1.58 -1.48
N LEU A 79 -6.90 1.36 -2.69
CA LEU A 79 -7.26 0.04 -3.21
C LEU A 79 -6.74 -0.17 -4.65
N ILE A 80 -6.52 -1.42 -5.01
CA ILE A 80 -6.28 -1.91 -6.37
C ILE A 80 -6.99 -3.23 -6.59
#